data_AF-A0AAF0IIA9-F1
#
_entry.id   AF-A0AAF0IIA9-F1
#
_cell.length_a   1.000
_cell.length_b   1.000
_cell.length_c   1.000
_cell.angle_alpha   90.00
_cell.angle_beta   90.00
_cell.angle_gamma   90.00
#
_symmetry.space_group_name_H-M   'P 1'
#
loop_
_entity.id
_entity.type
_entity.pdbx_description
1 polymer ?
#
loop_
_entity_poly.entity_id
_entity_poly.type
_entity_poly.pdbx_seq_one_letter_code
_entity_poly.pdbx_strand_id
1 'polypeptide(L)'
;MILVPELRIYECLDRPVGPHPVAMFEVNIFTPAQFGAFIPWLVINRGPLSALIHPNTTDEEDERNHTERATWMGEKMPLDLRVFKSTRHSN
;
A
#
# COMPACT_ATOMS: atom_id res chain seq x y z
N MET A 1 8.12 -16.70 -15.16
CA MET A 1 8.42 -16.13 -13.83
C MET A 1 9.10 -14.79 -14.05
N ILE A 2 8.41 -13.68 -13.81
CA ILE A 2 9.03 -12.35 -13.85
C ILE A 2 9.69 -12.17 -12.49
N LEU A 3 11.01 -12.32 -12.43
CA LEU A 3 11.78 -11.85 -11.28
C LEU A 3 11.89 -10.34 -11.45
N VAL A 4 11.19 -9.57 -10.61
CA VAL A 4 11.38 -8.11 -10.54
C VAL A 4 12.57 -7.88 -9.62
N PRO A 5 13.77 -7.53 -10.13
CA PRO A 5 14.90 -7.27 -9.25
C PRO A 5 14.58 -6.05 -8.37
N GLU A 6 15.06 -6.06 -7.12
CA GLU A 6 15.19 -4.86 -6.28
C GLU A 6 13.90 -4.24 -5.72
N LEU A 7 12.85 -5.03 -5.50
CA LEU A 7 11.72 -4.56 -4.69
C LEU A 7 12.13 -4.49 -3.21
N ARG A 8 11.81 -3.38 -2.54
CA ARG A 8 11.94 -3.29 -1.08
C ARG A 8 10.69 -3.88 -0.46
N ILE A 9 10.83 -5.09 0.08
CA ILE A 9 9.77 -5.82 0.78
C ILE A 9 10.01 -5.67 2.28
N TYR A 10 8.98 -5.25 3.01
CA TYR A 10 9.03 -5.13 4.46
C TYR A 10 8.58 -6.42 5.14
N GLU A 11 8.83 -6.51 6.44
CA GLU A 11 8.39 -7.65 7.25
C GLU A 11 6.86 -7.81 7.20
N CYS A 12 6.41 -9.06 7.26
CA CYS A 12 4.99 -9.36 7.44
C CYS A 12 4.60 -9.09 8.89
N LEU A 13 3.77 -8.07 9.08
CA LEU A 13 3.25 -7.67 10.38
C LEU A 13 1.98 -8.48 10.64
N ASP A 14 2.02 -9.31 11.69
CA ASP A 14 0.94 -10.23 12.09
C ASP A 14 -0.21 -9.53 12.88
N ARG A 15 -0.18 -8.21 12.94
CA ARG A 15 -1.09 -7.36 13.71
C ARG A 15 -1.41 -6.06 12.97
N PRO A 16 -2.51 -5.37 13.32
CA PRO A 16 -2.84 -4.06 12.75
C PRO A 16 -1.74 -3.02 13.03
N VAL A 17 -1.37 -2.25 12.01
CA VAL A 17 -0.38 -1.16 12.11
C VAL A 17 -0.79 0.01 11.21
N GLY A 18 -0.72 1.22 11.75
CA GLY A 18 -1.08 2.44 11.03
C GLY A 18 -2.54 2.41 10.56
N PRO A 19 -2.82 2.72 9.28
CA PRO A 19 -4.19 2.72 8.75
C PRO A 19 -4.73 1.31 8.46
N HIS A 20 -3.92 0.26 8.60
CA HIS A 20 -4.27 -1.10 8.19
C HIS A 20 -4.87 -1.89 9.37
N PRO A 21 -6.13 -2.33 9.29
CA PRO A 21 -6.84 -2.96 10.42
C PRO A 21 -6.54 -4.45 10.59
N VAL A 22 -5.73 -5.04 9.70
CA VAL A 22 -5.41 -6.48 9.67
C VAL A 22 -3.92 -6.68 9.41
N ALA A 23 -3.44 -7.90 9.62
CA ALA A 23 -2.07 -8.29 9.26
C ALA A 23 -1.77 -7.99 7.79
N MET A 24 -0.60 -7.42 7.52
CA MET A 24 -0.18 -7.00 6.17
C MET A 24 1.34 -6.97 6.05
N PHE A 25 1.84 -6.82 4.82
CA PHE A 25 3.21 -6.42 4.55
C PHE A 25 3.23 -5.35 3.45
N GLU A 26 4.27 -4.52 3.44
CA GLU A 26 4.44 -3.45 2.46
C GLU A 26 5.49 -3.85 1.41
N VAL A 27 5.26 -3.40 0.18
CA VAL A 27 6.27 -3.46 -0.89
C VAL A 27 6.38 -2.07 -1.51
N ASN A 28 7.56 -1.48 -1.42
CA ASN A 28 7.83 -0.19 -2.04
C ASN A 28 8.29 -0.35 -3.49
N ILE A 29 7.66 0.45 -4.36
CA ILE A 29 7.92 0.51 -5.80
C ILE A 29 8.46 1.91 -6.10
N PHE A 30 9.69 1.97 -6.60
CA PHE A 30 10.40 3.24 -6.77
C PHE A 30 10.48 3.71 -8.22
N THR A 31 10.31 2.81 -9.20
CA THR A 31 10.45 3.14 -10.62
C THR A 31 9.24 2.74 -11.45
N PRO A 32 8.97 3.43 -12.57
CA PRO A 32 7.93 3.02 -13.51
C PRO A 32 8.13 1.60 -14.05
N ALA A 33 9.39 1.17 -14.22
CA ALA A 33 9.71 -0.19 -14.65
C ALA A 33 9.31 -1.24 -13.60
N GLN A 34 9.58 -0.98 -12.32
CA GLN A 34 9.13 -1.84 -11.23
C GLN A 34 7.60 -1.88 -11.16
N PHE A 35 6.92 -0.73 -11.31
CA PHE A 35 5.45 -0.68 -11.33
C PHE A 35 4.88 -1.51 -12.49
N GLY A 36 5.39 -1.30 -13.70
CA GLY A 36 4.97 -2.00 -14.91
C GLY A 36 5.23 -3.51 -14.88
N ALA A 37 6.19 -3.98 -14.08
CA ALA A 37 6.47 -5.41 -13.92
C ALA A 37 5.69 -6.03 -12.75
N PHE A 38 5.66 -5.38 -11.58
CA PHE A 38 5.12 -5.95 -10.35
C PHE A 38 3.59 -5.90 -10.29
N ILE A 39 2.96 -4.81 -10.72
CA ILE A 39 1.51 -4.67 -10.63
C ILE A 39 0.78 -5.72 -11.50
N PRO A 40 1.17 -5.98 -12.77
CA PRO A 40 0.58 -7.08 -13.55
C PRO A 40 0.87 -8.46 -12.96
N TRP A 41 2.06 -8.66 -12.37
CA TRP A 41 2.36 -9.92 -11.68
C TRP A 41 1.42 -10.13 -10.49
N LEU A 42 1.13 -9.09 -9.70
CA LEU A 42 0.21 -9.15 -8.56
C LEU A 42 -1.22 -9.49 -8.99
N VAL A 43 -1.70 -8.95 -10.12
CA VAL A 43 -3.01 -9.29 -10.71
C VAL A 43 -3.15 -10.80 -10.93
N ILE A 44 -2.08 -11.46 -11.39
CA ILE A 44 -2.08 -12.89 -11.73
C ILE A 44 -1.86 -13.77 -10.49
N ASN A 45 -1.01 -13.35 -9.55
CA ASN A 45 -0.45 -14.23 -8.53
C ASN A 45 -0.93 -13.98 -7.08
N ARG A 46 -1.64 -12.88 -6.79
CA ARG A 46 -2.07 -12.56 -5.40
C ARG A 46 -3.05 -13.56 -4.77
N GLY A 47 -3.69 -14.41 -5.59
CA GLY A 47 -4.72 -15.33 -5.14
C GLY A 47 -5.90 -14.60 -4.47
N PRO A 48 -6.39 -15.06 -3.30
CA PRO A 48 -7.53 -14.43 -2.63
C PRO A 48 -7.18 -13.14 -1.87
N LEU A 49 -5.89 -12.79 -1.76
CA LEU A 49 -5.44 -11.68 -0.91
C LEU A 49 -5.81 -10.32 -1.51
N SER A 50 -6.31 -9.41 -0.67
CA SER A 50 -6.52 -8.02 -1.05
C SER A 50 -5.21 -7.24 -1.04
N ALA A 51 -5.05 -6.30 -1.98
CA ALA A 51 -3.91 -5.38 -2.04
C ALA A 51 -4.38 -3.94 -2.18
N LEU A 52 -3.86 -3.07 -1.32
CA LEU A 52 -3.97 -1.62 -1.42
C LEU A 52 -2.75 -1.09 -2.15
N ILE A 53 -2.97 -0.35 -3.23
CA ILE A 53 -1.92 0.30 -4.02
C ILE A 53 -2.20 1.80 -3.96
N HIS A 54 -1.26 2.59 -3.46
CA HIS A 54 -1.39 4.04 -3.42
C HIS A 54 -0.05 4.70 -3.79
N PRO A 55 -0.07 5.95 -4.30
CA PRO A 55 1.13 6.74 -4.42
C PRO A 55 1.61 7.21 -3.04
N ASN A 56 2.90 7.55 -2.94
CA ASN A 56 3.47 8.25 -1.80
C ASN A 56 3.88 9.65 -2.28
N THR A 57 3.10 10.68 -1.96
CA THR A 57 3.36 12.06 -2.41
C THR A 57 4.01 12.90 -1.31
N THR A 58 3.23 13.42 -0.36
CA THR A 58 3.68 14.24 0.78
C THR A 58 2.85 13.82 1.99
N ASP A 59 3.39 14.04 3.19
CA ASP A 59 2.76 13.63 4.45
C ASP A 59 1.38 14.29 4.65
N GLU A 60 1.17 15.52 4.18
CA GLU A 60 -0.13 16.20 4.27
C GLU A 60 -1.21 15.53 3.40
N GLU A 61 -0.77 14.83 2.36
CA GLU A 61 -1.60 14.17 1.37
C GLU A 61 -1.79 12.68 1.67
N ASP A 62 -1.23 12.14 2.75
CA ASP A 62 -1.27 10.71 3.06
C ASP A 62 -2.70 10.17 3.20
N GLU A 63 -3.59 10.90 3.85
CA GLU A 63 -5.01 10.50 3.92
C GLU A 63 -5.59 10.35 2.50
N ARG A 64 -5.28 11.29 1.60
CA ARG A 64 -5.77 11.27 0.21
C ARG A 64 -5.09 10.20 -0.62
N ASN A 65 -3.82 9.92 -0.37
CA ASN A 65 -3.08 8.84 -1.00
C ASN A 65 -3.74 7.49 -0.69
N HIS A 66 -4.08 7.25 0.57
CA HIS A 66 -4.70 6.00 1.03
C HIS A 66 -6.19 5.88 0.70
N THR A 67 -6.85 6.97 0.30
CA THR A 67 -8.30 7.00 0.05
C THR A 67 -8.65 7.31 -1.42
N GLU A 68 -8.47 8.56 -1.85
CA GLU A 68 -8.88 9.07 -3.15
C GLU A 68 -7.98 8.60 -4.31
N ARG A 69 -6.68 8.47 -4.04
CA ARG A 69 -5.67 8.08 -5.05
C ARG A 69 -5.30 6.60 -4.97
N ALA A 70 -5.97 5.86 -4.09
CA ALA A 70 -5.74 4.44 -3.89
C ALA A 70 -6.49 3.60 -4.91
N THR A 71 -5.86 2.51 -5.35
CA THR A 71 -6.47 1.42 -6.10
C THR A 71 -6.46 0.17 -5.24
N TRP A 72 -7.60 -0.52 -5.20
CA TRP A 72 -7.72 -1.83 -4.55
C TRP A 72 -7.72 -2.95 -5.57
N MET A 73 -6.99 -4.02 -5.28
CA MET A 73 -7.11 -5.30 -5.96
C MET A 73 -7.71 -6.33 -4.99
N GLY A 74 -8.82 -6.95 -5.35
CA GLY A 74 -9.57 -7.84 -4.45
C GLY A 74 -10.58 -7.09 -3.60
N GLU A 75 -10.84 -7.59 -2.40
CA GLU A 75 -11.82 -6.99 -1.49
C GLU A 75 -11.25 -5.71 -0.85
N LYS A 76 -11.98 -4.60 -0.96
CA LYS A 76 -11.60 -3.34 -0.33
C LYS A 76 -11.79 -3.45 1.19
N MET A 77 -10.71 -3.25 1.94
CA MET A 77 -10.77 -3.25 3.41
C MET A 77 -10.99 -1.82 3.96
N PRO A 78 -11.75 -1.67 5.06
CA PRO A 78 -11.90 -0.37 5.73
C PRO A 78 -10.58 0.04 6.40
N LEU A 79 -10.09 1.25 6.13
CA LEU A 79 -8.87 1.76 6.75
C LEU A 79 -9.17 2.59 8.00
N ASP A 80 -8.25 2.58 8.98
CA ASP A 80 -8.31 3.47 10.14
C ASP A 80 -7.73 4.85 9.80
N LEU A 81 -8.56 5.75 9.27
CA LEU A 81 -8.13 7.08 8.85
C LEU A 81 -7.82 8.04 10.00
N ARG A 82 -8.08 7.66 11.26
CA ARG A 82 -7.79 8.53 12.42
C ARG A 82 -6.29 8.79 12.54
N VAL A 83 -5.45 7.87 12.07
CA VAL A 83 -3.99 7.98 12.11
C VAL A 83 -3.46 9.20 11.34
N PHE A 84 -4.16 9.62 10.28
CA PHE A 84 -3.74 10.78 9.48
C PHE A 84 -4.18 12.13 10.06
N LYS A 85 -5.10 12.15 11.03
CA LYS A 85 -5.62 13.39 11.62
C LYS A 85 -4.70 13.99 12.68
N SER A 86 -3.82 13.18 13.29
CA SER A 86 -2.90 13.64 14.34
C SER A 86 -1.80 14.57 13.81
N THR A 87 -1.43 14.45 12.54
CA THR A 87 -0.34 15.22 11.91
C THR A 87 -0.71 16.69 11.67
N ARG A 88 -2.00 17.06 11.76
CA ARG A 88 -2.50 18.42 11.44
C ARG A 88 -2.43 19.44 12.60
N HIS A 89 -2.01 19.04 13.80
CA HIS A 89 -2.05 19.91 15.01
C HIS A 89 -0.67 20.31 15.55
N SER A 90 0.37 20.31 14.72
CA SER A 90 1.70 20.80 15.10
C SER A 90 2.14 21.93 14.16
N ASN A 91 1.49 23.08 14.31
CA ASN A 91 1.98 24.40 13.90
C ASN A 91 1.26 25.48 14.69
#